data_AF-A0A4R6S9S6-F1
#
_entry.id   AF-A0A4R6S9S6-F1
#
_cell.length_a   1.000
_cell.length_b   1.000
_cell.length_c   1.000
_cell.angle_alpha   90.00
_cell.angle_beta   90.00
_cell.angle_gamma   90.00
#
_symmetry.space_group_name_H-M   'P 1'
#
loop_
_entity.id
_entity.type
_entity.pdbx_description
1 polymer ?
#
loop_
_entity_poly.entity_id
_entity_poly.type
_entity_poly.pdbx_seq_one_letter_code
_entity_poly.pdbx_strand_id
1 'polypeptide(L)' 'MRDVVTVNITTEVPTQVTAVPGANRGEIRFGDGYRLALLIDEAALLVLAEQVNYLRVQLAAAKPGRKR' A
#
# COMPACT_ATOMS: atom_id res chain seq x y z
N MET A 1 -4.02 -23.34 -7.99
CA MET A 1 -4.52 -22.65 -6.78
C MET A 1 -3.58 -21.49 -6.52
N ARG A 2 -4.07 -20.24 -6.50
CA ARG A 2 -3.23 -19.07 -6.25
C ARG A 2 -3.56 -18.62 -4.83
N ASP A 3 -2.66 -18.88 -3.90
CA ASP A 3 -2.78 -18.45 -2.51
C ASP A 3 -2.51 -16.94 -2.43
N VAL A 4 -3.44 -16.15 -2.96
CA VAL A 4 -3.33 -14.70 -3.02
C VAL A 4 -4.20 -14.12 -1.91
N VAL A 5 -3.55 -13.44 -0.97
CA VAL A 5 -4.23 -12.57 -0.01
C VAL A 5 -4.47 -11.22 -0.69
N THR A 6 -5.74 -10.86 -0.85
CA THR A 6 -6.12 -9.56 -1.43
C THR A 6 -6.50 -8.59 -0.32
N VAL A 7 -5.90 -7.40 -0.34
CA VAL A 7 -6.24 -6.29 0.56
C VAL A 7 -6.87 -5.18 -0.24
N ASN A 8 -8.10 -4.79 0.10
CA ASN A 8 -8.74 -3.64 -0.52
C ASN A 8 -8.45 -2.39 0.32
N ILE A 9 -7.66 -1.47 -0.24
CA ILE A 9 -7.28 -0.22 0.43
C ILE A 9 -8.14 0.89 -0.15
N THR A 10 -9.10 1.36 0.65
CA THR A 10 -9.95 2.50 0.35
C THR A 10 -9.69 3.61 1.37
N THR A 11 -10.29 4.78 1.18
CA THR A 11 -10.20 5.90 2.14
C THR A 11 -10.82 5.59 3.50
N GLU A 12 -11.61 4.51 3.60
CA GLU A 12 -12.32 4.11 4.81
C GLU A 12 -11.58 3.03 5.61
N VAL A 13 -10.57 2.39 5.00
CA VAL A 13 -9.78 1.36 5.69
C VAL A 13 -8.67 2.04 6.49
N PRO A 14 -8.64 1.92 7.83
CA PRO A 14 -7.56 2.47 8.62
C PRO A 14 -6.22 1.81 8.28
N THR A 15 -5.18 2.63 8.17
CA THR A 15 -3.80 2.17 7.97
C THR A 15 -2.87 2.75 9.02
N GLN A 16 -1.99 1.93 9.58
CA GLN A 16 -0.92 2.38 10.47
C GLN A 16 0.43 1.99 9.88
N VAL A 17 1.37 2.93 9.82
CA VAL A 17 2.72 2.70 9.31
C VAL A 17 3.71 2.91 10.44
N THR A 18 4.67 1.99 10.59
CA THR A 18 5.67 2.06 11.65
C THR A 18 7.00 1.49 11.15
N ALA A 19 8.12 2.13 11.49
CA ALA A 19 9.44 1.55 11.30
C ALA A 19 9.72 0.55 12.42
N VAL A 20 10.19 -0.65 12.11
CA VAL A 20 10.46 -1.69 13.13
C VAL A 20 11.86 -1.44 13.71
N PRO A 21 12.00 -1.06 14.99
CA PRO A 21 13.31 -0.74 15.55
C PRO A 21 14.26 -1.94 15.51
N GLY A 22 15.50 -1.72 15.06
CA GLY A 22 16.53 -2.77 15.01
C GLY A 22 16.34 -3.82 13.91
N ALA A 23 15.25 -3.77 13.14
CA ALA A 23 15.09 -4.53 11.91
C ALA A 23 15.09 -3.54 10.74
N ASN A 24 15.83 -3.81 9.67
CA ASN A 24 15.84 -2.93 8.49
C ASN A 24 14.54 -3.05 7.67
N ARG A 25 13.39 -2.79 8.32
CA ARG A 25 12.04 -3.10 7.85
C ARG A 25 11.02 -2.08 8.34
N GLY A 26 10.02 -1.81 7.50
CA GLY A 26 8.78 -1.14 7.86
C GLY A 26 7.62 -2.12 8.00
N GLU A 27 6.62 -1.72 8.76
CA GLU A 27 5.35 -2.42 8.93
C GLU A 27 4.20 -1.49 8.50
N ILE A 28 3.32 -1.99 7.63
CA ILE A 28 2.04 -1.35 7.31
C ILE A 28 0.93 -2.27 7.78
N ARG A 29 0.10 -1.79 8.70
CA ARG A 29 -1.05 -2.53 9.21
C ARG A 29 -2.35 -2.01 8.61
N PHE A 30 -3.28 -2.90 8.31
CA PHE A 30 -4.55 -2.61 7.65
C PHE A 30 -5.76 -3.06 8.48
N GLY A 31 -6.83 -2.27 8.38
CA GLY A 31 -8.17 -2.60 8.89
C GLY A 31 -8.37 -2.34 10.37
N ASP A 32 -9.60 -2.52 10.83
CA ASP A 32 -9.98 -2.31 12.23
C ASP A 32 -9.26 -3.30 13.15
N GLY A 33 -8.58 -2.74 14.16
CA GLY A 33 -7.73 -3.51 15.05
C GLY A 33 -6.46 -4.06 14.40
N TYR A 34 -6.10 -3.61 13.17
CA TYR A 34 -4.78 -3.83 12.56
C TYR A 34 -4.36 -5.30 12.49
N ARG A 35 -5.31 -6.18 12.10
CA ARG A 35 -5.15 -7.64 12.08
C ARG A 35 -4.31 -8.18 10.92
N LEU A 36 -4.10 -7.36 9.89
CA LEU A 36 -3.23 -7.69 8.77
C LEU A 36 -2.04 -6.74 8.77
N ALA A 37 -0.83 -7.30 8.68
CA ALA A 37 0.42 -6.55 8.61
C ALA A 37 1.21 -6.95 7.37
N LEU A 38 1.70 -5.94 6.64
CA LEU A 38 2.66 -6.07 5.57
C LEU A 38 4.02 -5.60 6.10
N LEU A 39 4.94 -6.56 6.27
CA LEU A 39 6.32 -6.29 6.64
C LEU A 39 7.16 -6.19 5.36
N ILE A 40 7.93 -5.12 5.24
CA ILE A 40 8.69 -4.79 4.02
C ILE A 40 10.09 -4.35 4.44
N ASP A 41 11.10 -4.95 3.86
CA ASP A 41 12.49 -4.51 3.95
C ASP A 41 12.75 -3.21 3.18
N GLU A 42 13.74 -2.44 3.61
CA GLU A 42 14.01 -1.09 3.10
C GLU A 42 14.18 -1.03 1.57
N ALA A 43 14.96 -1.95 0.99
CA ALA A 43 15.17 -1.98 -0.45
C ALA A 43 13.86 -2.28 -1.22
N ALA A 44 13.03 -3.19 -0.71
CA ALA A 44 11.74 -3.50 -1.30
C ALA A 44 10.73 -2.36 -1.12
N LEU A 45 10.82 -1.60 -0.02
CA LEU A 45 9.98 -0.43 0.21
C LEU A 45 10.23 0.64 -0.86
N LEU A 46 11.48 0.88 -1.24
CA LEU A 46 11.82 1.83 -2.31
C LEU A 46 11.19 1.41 -3.64
N VAL A 47 11.32 0.14 -4.00
CA VAL A 47 10.71 -0.40 -5.23
C VAL A 47 9.18 -0.30 -5.17
N LEU A 48 8.57 -0.67 -4.04
CA LEU A 48 7.12 -0.56 -3.87
C LEU A 48 6.64 0.89 -3.98
N ALA A 49 7.37 1.85 -3.40
CA ALA A 49 7.03 3.27 -3.46
C ALA A 49 7.03 3.79 -4.91
N GLU A 50 7.99 3.37 -5.72
CA GLU A 50 8.04 3.70 -7.15
C GLU A 50 6.82 3.15 -7.89
N GLN A 51 6.46 1.88 -7.66
CA GLN A 51 5.30 1.24 -8.30
C GLN A 51 3.99 1.90 -7.87
N VAL A 52 3.83 2.24 -6.59
CA VAL A 52 2.65 2.95 -6.06
C VAL A 52 2.55 4.35 -6.67
N ASN A 53 3.67 5.07 -6.80
CA ASN A 53 3.67 6.38 -7.44
C ASN A 53 3.35 6.29 -8.94
N TYR A 54 3.85 5.28 -9.63
CA TYR A 54 3.49 5.01 -11.02
C TYR A 54 1.98 4.73 -11.17
N LEU A 55 1.41 3.89 -10.30
CA LEU A 55 -0.04 3.62 -10.26
C LEU A 55 -0.85 4.90 -10.03
N ARG A 56 -0.41 5.78 -9.12
CA ARG A 56 -1.04 7.09 -8.88
C ARG A 56 -1.08 7.95 -10.14
N VAL A 57 0.00 7.98 -10.92
CA VAL A 57 0.06 8.71 -12.20
C VAL A 57 -0.93 8.12 -13.20
N GLN A 58 -0.98 6.79 -13.32
CA GLN A 58 -1.93 6.11 -14.21
C GLN A 58 -3.39 6.40 -13.82
N LEU A 59 -3.72 6.35 -12.52
CA LEU A 59 -5.04 6.69 -12.02
C LEU A 59 -5.44 8.14 -12.31
N ALA A 60 -4.49 9.08 -12.23
CA ALA A 60 -4.74 10.47 -12.57
C ALA A 60 -5.04 10.65 -14.07
N ALA A 61 -4.31 9.95 -14.95
CA ALA A 61 -4.55 9.97 -16.39
C ALA A 61 -5.85 9.26 -16.80
N ALA A 62 -6.26 8.23 -16.06
CA ALA A 62 -7.47 7.47 -16.31
C ALA A 62 -8.76 8.17 -15.84
N LYS A 63 -8.68 9.26 -15.07
CA LYS A 63 -9.87 10.02 -14.65
C LYS A 63 -10.60 10.51 -15.91
N PRO A 64 -11.86 10.10 -16.15
CA PRO A 64 -12.59 10.56 -17.30
C PRO A 64 -12.68 12.08 -17.27
N GLY A 65 -12.23 12.73 -18.35
CA GLY A 65 -12.48 14.15 -18.55
C GLY A 65 -13.97 14.40 -18.36
N ARG A 66 -14.31 15.29 -17.42
CA ARG A 66 -15.69 15.73 -17.15
C ARG A 66 -16.34 16.07 -18.49
N LYS A 67 -17.17 15.18 -19.05
CA LYS A 67 -18.03 15.51 -20.19
C LYS A 67 -18.90 16.67 -19.70
N ARG A 68 -18.62 17.86 -20.22
CA ARG A 68 -19.49 19.03 -20.07
C ARG A 68 -20.71 18.83 -20.94
#